data_AF-A0A8H6GR90-F1
#
_entry.id   AF-A0A8H6GR90-F1
#
_cell.length_a   1.000
_cell.length_b   1.000
_cell.length_c   1.000
_cell.angle_alpha   90.00
_cell.angle_beta   90.00
_cell.angle_gamma   90.00
#
_symmetry.space_group_name_H-M   'P 1'
#
loop_
_entity.id
_entity.type
_entity.pdbx_description
1 polymer ?
#
loop_
_entity_poly.entity_id
_entity_poly.type
_entity_poly.pdbx_seq_one_letter_code
_entity_poly.pdbx_strand_id
1 'polypeptide(L)'
;MSSAPTEEDVLSRELCQFSQREGLEDFSFEGSIEPTIFWPSKSDTAEEPRWPSLKAFGLTPHEVSPSGKRLVFHQSRRMYPVDDVVNEYFVAAARCVSRMPKAEYLSIELKDTWYPTFVFCTGYPHDPDEPILRLSEGGGSAISEETEKEWRKTVEIHNLEFSMEVDEEQD
;
A
#
# COMPACT_ATOMS: atom_id res chain seq x y z
N MET A 1 -2.58 -16.99 -28.39
CA MET A 1 -1.38 -16.27 -27.92
C MET A 1 -0.94 -16.93 -26.64
N SER A 2 0.33 -17.28 -26.51
CA SER A 2 0.86 -17.98 -25.34
C SER A 2 0.86 -17.02 -24.16
N SER A 3 0.00 -17.26 -23.17
CA SER A 3 0.11 -16.63 -21.85
C SER A 3 1.31 -17.28 -21.17
N ALA A 4 2.48 -16.69 -21.35
CA ALA A 4 3.60 -17.01 -20.46
C ALA A 4 3.09 -16.85 -19.03
N PRO A 5 3.29 -17.83 -18.13
CA PRO A 5 2.99 -17.64 -16.74
C PRO A 5 3.81 -16.43 -16.29
N THR A 6 3.13 -15.37 -15.82
CA THR A 6 3.80 -14.27 -15.14
C THR A 6 4.63 -14.90 -14.04
N GLU A 7 5.96 -14.82 -14.18
CA GLU A 7 6.88 -15.37 -13.19
C GLU A 7 6.49 -14.72 -11.86
N GLU A 8 6.05 -15.55 -10.91
CA GLU A 8 5.51 -15.06 -9.65
C GLU A 8 6.62 -14.31 -8.94
N ASP A 9 6.35 -13.07 -8.52
CA ASP A 9 7.32 -12.27 -7.78
C ASP A 9 7.65 -12.93 -6.44
N VAL A 10 8.75 -13.70 -6.46
CA VAL A 10 9.24 -14.48 -5.32
C VAL A 10 9.54 -13.56 -4.15
N LEU A 11 10.13 -12.38 -4.41
CA LEU A 11 10.51 -11.48 -3.33
C LEU A 11 9.28 -11.01 -2.56
N SER A 12 8.28 -10.46 -3.24
CA SER A 12 7.05 -10.01 -2.57
C SER A 12 6.33 -11.14 -1.86
N ARG A 13 6.30 -12.35 -2.43
CA ARG A 13 5.72 -13.51 -1.75
C ARG A 13 6.45 -13.85 -0.44
N GLU A 14 7.78 -13.92 -0.47
CA GLU A 14 8.56 -14.25 0.73
C GLU A 14 8.48 -13.13 1.78
N LEU A 15 8.45 -11.86 1.36
CA LEU A 15 8.22 -10.72 2.27
C LEU A 15 6.81 -10.77 2.88
N CYS A 16 5.79 -11.15 2.11
CA CYS A 16 4.45 -11.38 2.63
C CYS A 16 4.46 -12.44 3.73
N GLN A 17 5.10 -13.60 3.50
CA GLN A 17 5.20 -14.66 4.51
C GLN A 17 6.00 -14.22 5.74
N PHE A 18 7.10 -13.48 5.52
CA PHE A 18 7.93 -12.97 6.61
C PHE A 18 7.17 -11.98 7.50
N SER A 19 6.39 -11.08 6.90
CA SER A 19 5.63 -10.06 7.63
C SER A 19 4.52 -10.64 8.52
N GLN A 20 4.06 -11.87 8.24
CA GLN A 20 3.00 -12.56 9.01
C GLN A 20 3.50 -13.25 10.30
N ARG A 21 4.81 -13.22 10.59
CA ARG A 21 5.38 -13.93 11.74
C ARG A 21 4.86 -13.38 13.07
N GLU A 22 4.47 -14.29 13.95
CA GLU A 22 4.10 -13.92 15.33
C GLU A 22 5.29 -13.23 16.03
N GLY A 23 4.99 -12.13 16.73
CA GLY A 23 5.99 -11.30 17.40
C GLY A 23 6.69 -10.25 16.51
N LEU A 24 6.44 -10.23 15.19
CA LEU A 24 6.87 -9.12 14.36
C LEU A 24 5.89 -7.95 14.52
N GLU A 25 6.34 -6.85 15.11
CA GLU A 25 5.53 -5.65 15.35
C GLU A 25 5.72 -4.59 14.25
N ASP A 26 6.95 -4.41 13.77
CA ASP A 26 7.28 -3.41 12.77
C ASP A 26 8.00 -4.06 11.59
N PHE A 27 7.56 -3.73 10.38
CA PHE A 27 8.19 -4.18 9.16
C PHE A 27 8.31 -3.03 8.17
N SER A 28 9.52 -2.82 7.66
CA SER A 28 9.77 -1.87 6.58
C SER A 28 10.60 -2.47 5.46
N PHE A 29 10.29 -2.08 4.22
CA PHE A 29 11.02 -2.54 3.06
C PHE A 29 11.07 -1.47 1.97
N GLU A 30 12.26 -1.28 1.40
CA GLU A 30 12.51 -0.43 0.23
C GLU A 30 13.07 -1.31 -0.90
N GLY A 31 12.41 -1.29 -2.06
CA GLY A 31 12.80 -2.13 -3.18
C GLY A 31 11.71 -2.30 -4.24
N SER A 32 12.03 -3.03 -5.31
CA SER A 32 11.05 -3.45 -6.31
C SER A 32 10.17 -4.58 -5.75
N ILE A 33 8.89 -4.29 -5.57
CA ILE A 33 7.87 -5.21 -5.06
C ILE A 33 6.63 -5.15 -5.96
N GLU A 34 5.77 -6.16 -5.83
CA GLU A 34 4.43 -6.23 -6.39
C GLU A 34 3.39 -6.08 -5.26
N PRO A 35 2.12 -5.77 -5.56
CA PRO A 35 1.04 -5.77 -4.55
C PRO A 35 0.89 -7.10 -3.80
N THR A 36 1.47 -8.19 -4.33
CA THR A 36 1.48 -9.51 -3.69
C THR A 36 2.23 -9.57 -2.37
N ILE A 37 3.01 -8.54 -2.02
CA ILE A 37 3.59 -8.38 -0.67
C ILE A 37 2.51 -8.30 0.41
N PHE A 38 1.35 -7.76 0.05
CA PHE A 38 0.16 -7.74 0.88
C PHE A 38 -0.69 -8.99 0.68
N TRP A 39 -0.69 -9.58 -0.51
CA TRP A 39 -1.56 -10.72 -0.79
C TRP A 39 -1.10 -11.58 -1.97
N PRO A 40 -0.44 -12.73 -1.75
CA PRO A 40 0.00 -13.59 -2.84
C PRO A 40 -1.19 -14.21 -3.58
N SER A 41 -1.14 -14.22 -4.91
CA SER A 41 -2.25 -14.67 -5.77
C SER A 41 -2.50 -16.18 -5.76
N LYS A 42 -1.67 -16.98 -5.07
CA LYS A 42 -1.73 -18.44 -5.12
C LYS A 42 -2.04 -19.04 -3.75
N SER A 43 -3.29 -18.93 -3.31
CA SER A 43 -3.80 -19.79 -2.24
C SER A 43 -5.33 -19.63 -2.10
N ASP A 44 -6.10 -20.40 -2.87
CA ASP A 44 -7.54 -20.57 -2.68
C ASP A 44 -7.90 -21.49 -1.48
N THR A 45 -6.90 -21.95 -0.71
CA THR A 45 -7.07 -22.97 0.34
C THR A 45 -6.49 -22.62 1.70
N ALA A 46 -5.64 -21.59 1.84
CA ALA A 46 -5.24 -21.10 3.16
C ALA A 46 -6.31 -20.14 3.70
N GLU A 47 -6.50 -20.14 5.03
CA GLU A 47 -6.99 -18.94 5.70
C GLU A 47 -6.15 -17.78 5.17
N GLU A 48 -6.83 -16.86 4.48
CA GLU A 48 -6.27 -15.63 3.93
C GLU A 48 -5.20 -15.02 4.86
N PRO A 49 -4.10 -14.44 4.33
CA PRO A 49 -3.00 -13.90 5.13
C PRO A 49 -3.47 -13.08 6.33
N ARG A 50 -2.85 -13.31 7.49
CA ARG A 50 -3.13 -12.57 8.73
C ARG A 50 -1.84 -12.08 9.37
N TRP A 51 -1.89 -10.88 9.95
CA TRP A 51 -0.78 -10.26 10.65
C TRP A 51 -1.12 -10.13 12.13
N PRO A 52 -0.98 -11.21 12.92
CA PRO A 52 -1.47 -11.22 14.30
C PRO A 52 -0.75 -10.24 15.23
N SER A 53 0.46 -9.82 14.87
CA SER A 53 1.34 -8.98 15.71
C SER A 53 1.72 -7.64 15.08
N LEU A 54 1.63 -7.50 13.75
CA LEU A 54 2.15 -6.34 13.04
C LEU A 54 1.31 -5.09 13.35
N LYS A 55 2.01 -4.04 13.77
CA LYS A 55 1.50 -2.71 14.07
C LYS A 55 1.86 -1.71 12.99
N ALA A 56 3.11 -1.74 12.52
CA ALA A 56 3.62 -0.85 11.50
C ALA A 56 4.06 -1.61 10.24
N PHE A 57 3.55 -1.20 9.08
CA PHE A 57 3.93 -1.77 7.77
C PHE A 57 4.32 -0.65 6.80
N GLY A 58 5.61 -0.34 6.68
CA GLY A 58 6.11 0.74 5.82
C GLY A 58 6.78 0.21 4.54
N LEU A 59 6.31 0.63 3.38
CA LEU A 59 6.85 0.20 2.09
C LEU A 59 7.30 1.39 1.26
N THR A 60 8.47 1.27 0.65
CA THR A 60 8.95 2.21 -0.36
C THR A 60 9.20 1.46 -1.67
N PRO A 61 8.16 1.29 -2.52
CA PRO A 61 8.33 0.65 -3.83
C PRO A 61 9.26 1.47 -4.73
N HIS A 62 10.11 0.77 -5.48
CA HIS A 62 10.85 1.39 -6.59
C HIS A 62 9.92 1.78 -7.75
N GLU A 63 10.37 2.71 -8.60
CA GLU A 63 9.60 3.25 -9.73
C GLU A 63 9.06 2.20 -10.72
N VAL A 64 9.73 1.04 -10.78
CA VAL A 64 9.38 -0.07 -11.66
C VAL A 64 9.23 -1.34 -10.84
N SER A 65 8.07 -1.98 -10.97
CA SER A 65 7.76 -3.24 -10.31
C SER A 65 8.50 -4.42 -10.96
N PRO A 66 8.58 -5.58 -10.27
CA PRO A 66 9.15 -6.80 -10.84
C PRO A 66 8.53 -7.26 -12.17
N SER A 67 7.24 -7.04 -12.39
CA SER A 67 6.56 -7.30 -13.68
C SER A 67 6.82 -6.24 -14.75
N GLY A 68 7.59 -5.20 -14.44
CA GLY A 68 7.92 -4.11 -15.36
C GLY A 68 6.86 -3.01 -15.43
N LYS A 69 5.82 -3.05 -14.58
CA LYS A 69 4.86 -1.94 -14.48
C LYS A 69 5.57 -0.74 -13.87
N ARG A 70 5.39 0.41 -14.50
CA ARG A 70 5.89 1.69 -13.97
C ARG A 70 4.86 2.24 -12.99
N LEU A 71 5.27 2.50 -11.75
CA LEU A 71 4.40 3.05 -10.69
C LEU A 71 4.29 4.57 -10.81
N VAL A 72 5.33 5.20 -11.33
CA VAL A 72 5.45 6.66 -11.41
C VAL A 72 6.14 7.07 -12.70
N PHE A 73 5.77 8.22 -13.25
CA PHE A 73 6.49 8.83 -14.36
C PHE A 73 6.99 10.22 -13.97
N HIS A 74 8.14 10.58 -14.55
CA HIS A 74 8.75 11.88 -14.37
C HIS A 74 8.26 12.84 -15.45
N GLN A 75 7.67 13.96 -15.04
CA GLN A 75 7.40 15.08 -15.93
C GLN A 75 8.11 16.32 -15.37
N SER A 76 9.15 16.76 -16.09
CA SER A 76 10.09 17.79 -15.64
C SER A 76 10.88 17.38 -14.38
N ARG A 77 10.70 18.08 -13.25
CA ARG A 77 11.32 17.76 -11.94
C ARG A 77 10.29 17.22 -10.94
N ARG A 78 9.14 16.79 -11.43
CA ARG A 78 8.04 16.26 -10.63
C ARG A 78 7.76 14.81 -11.02
N MET A 79 7.41 14.02 -10.02
CA MET A 79 7.00 12.64 -10.17
C MET A 79 5.48 12.55 -10.05
N TYR A 80 4.85 11.79 -10.93
CA TYR A 80 3.40 11.59 -10.98
C TYR A 80 3.10 10.11 -10.90
N PRO A 81 2.14 9.68 -10.07
CA PRO A 81 1.74 8.29 -10.01
C PRO A 81 1.04 7.86 -11.31
N VAL A 82 1.19 6.58 -11.64
CA VAL A 82 0.40 5.91 -12.66
C VAL A 82 -0.83 5.34 -11.98
N ASP A 83 -1.94 6.08 -12.03
CA ASP A 83 -3.12 5.86 -11.19
C ASP A 83 -3.60 4.40 -11.13
N ASP A 84 -3.81 3.74 -12.26
CA ASP A 84 -4.29 2.35 -12.28
C ASP A 84 -3.33 1.39 -11.57
N VAL A 85 -2.02 1.57 -11.76
CA VAL A 85 -0.99 0.70 -11.15
C VAL A 85 -0.91 0.96 -9.66
N VAL A 86 -0.94 2.22 -9.25
CA VAL A 86 -0.79 2.63 -7.85
C VAL A 86 -2.05 2.27 -7.04
N ASN A 87 -3.24 2.35 -7.63
CA ASN A 87 -4.48 1.87 -7.02
C ASN A 87 -4.45 0.36 -6.71
N GLU A 88 -3.77 -0.47 -7.51
CA GLU A 88 -3.59 -1.90 -7.18
C GLU A 88 -2.90 -2.09 -5.81
N TYR A 89 -1.92 -1.24 -5.48
CA TYR A 89 -1.24 -1.27 -4.19
C TYR A 89 -2.16 -0.81 -3.06
N PHE A 90 -2.98 0.23 -3.27
CA PHE A 90 -3.87 0.73 -2.22
C PHE A 90 -5.00 -0.23 -1.89
N VAL A 91 -5.58 -0.89 -2.90
CA VAL A 91 -6.57 -1.95 -2.70
C VAL A 91 -5.94 -3.11 -1.91
N ALA A 92 -4.74 -3.53 -2.29
CA ALA A 92 -4.03 -4.61 -1.60
C ALA A 92 -3.68 -4.23 -0.15
N ALA A 93 -3.24 -2.99 0.08
CA ALA A 93 -2.96 -2.45 1.41
C ALA A 93 -4.22 -2.40 2.29
N ALA A 94 -5.37 -1.95 1.76
CA ALA A 94 -6.63 -1.92 2.50
C ALA A 94 -6.99 -3.33 2.99
N ARG A 95 -6.94 -4.31 2.09
CA ARG A 95 -7.21 -5.71 2.40
C ARG A 95 -6.24 -6.26 3.44
N CYS A 96 -4.95 -5.93 3.35
CA CYS A 96 -3.94 -6.29 4.36
C CYS A 96 -4.30 -5.71 5.74
N VAL A 97 -4.54 -4.40 5.83
CA VAL A 97 -4.86 -3.72 7.10
C VAL A 97 -6.13 -4.26 7.72
N SER A 98 -7.14 -4.62 6.92
CA SER A 98 -8.36 -5.27 7.42
C SER A 98 -8.10 -6.58 8.19
N ARG A 99 -6.90 -7.18 8.01
CA ARG A 99 -6.43 -8.42 8.66
C ARG A 99 -5.26 -8.22 9.62
N MET A 100 -4.95 -6.97 9.96
CA MET A 100 -3.96 -6.57 10.96
C MET A 100 -4.70 -6.12 12.23
N PRO A 101 -5.08 -7.01 13.16
CA PRO A 101 -5.84 -6.63 14.37
C PRO A 101 -5.13 -5.64 15.31
N LYS A 102 -3.84 -5.38 15.09
CA LYS A 102 -3.03 -4.41 15.84
C LYS A 102 -2.52 -3.27 14.96
N ALA A 103 -3.12 -3.05 13.77
CA ALA A 103 -2.68 -1.99 12.87
C ALA A 103 -2.68 -0.62 13.59
N GLU A 104 -1.51 -0.02 13.62
CA GLU A 104 -1.31 1.35 14.10
C GLU A 104 -0.84 2.26 12.96
N TYR A 105 -0.10 1.69 11.98
CA TYR A 105 0.49 2.41 10.88
C TYR A 105 0.69 1.51 9.66
N LEU A 106 0.28 1.98 8.48
CA LEU A 106 0.71 1.42 7.22
C LEU A 106 1.11 2.56 6.31
N SER A 107 2.30 2.49 5.70
CA SER A 107 2.68 3.42 4.65
C SER A 107 3.10 2.77 3.34
N ILE A 108 2.69 3.40 2.23
CA ILE A 108 3.29 3.18 0.92
C ILE A 108 3.82 4.54 0.47
N GLU A 109 5.15 4.63 0.41
CA GLU A 109 5.90 5.83 0.07
C GLU A 109 6.50 5.69 -1.33
N LEU A 110 6.02 6.47 -2.29
CA LEU A 110 6.69 6.62 -3.57
C LEU A 110 7.70 7.76 -3.46
N LYS A 111 9.00 7.46 -3.52
CA LYS A 111 10.09 8.46 -3.36
C LYS A 111 10.70 8.85 -4.70
N ASP A 112 10.95 10.14 -4.88
CA ASP A 112 12.00 10.64 -5.77
C ASP A 112 13.27 10.95 -4.92
N THR A 113 14.37 11.25 -5.60
CA THR A 113 15.68 11.65 -5.09
C THR A 113 15.71 12.72 -3.99
N TRP A 114 14.59 13.39 -3.68
CA TRP A 114 14.54 14.48 -2.69
C TRP A 114 13.50 14.28 -1.58
N TYR A 115 12.29 13.75 -1.86
CA TYR A 115 11.19 13.65 -0.89
C TYR A 115 10.17 12.54 -1.28
N PRO A 116 9.37 12.03 -0.32
CA PRO A 116 8.19 11.23 -0.65
C PRO A 116 7.17 12.08 -1.43
N THR A 117 6.64 11.54 -2.53
CA THR A 117 5.66 12.18 -3.43
C THR A 117 4.32 11.46 -3.41
N PHE A 118 4.20 10.44 -2.58
CA PHE A 118 2.93 9.81 -2.33
C PHE A 118 3.08 9.01 -1.05
N VAL A 119 2.42 9.44 0.03
CA VAL A 119 2.30 8.64 1.25
C VAL A 119 0.84 8.23 1.37
N PHE A 120 0.58 6.95 1.24
CA PHE A 120 -0.62 6.32 1.79
C PHE A 120 -0.37 6.14 3.29
N CYS A 121 -1.22 6.61 4.21
CA CYS A 121 -1.05 6.37 5.64
C CYS A 121 -2.36 6.00 6.30
N THR A 122 -2.42 4.90 7.06
CA THR A 122 -3.42 4.76 8.14
C THR A 122 -2.90 5.49 9.35
N GLY A 123 -3.47 6.67 9.63
CA GLY A 123 -3.08 7.49 10.77
C GLY A 123 -3.08 6.69 12.09
N TYR A 124 -2.21 7.09 13.01
CA TYR A 124 -2.19 6.54 14.36
C TYR A 124 -3.61 6.67 14.93
N PRO A 125 -4.32 5.57 15.27
CA PRO A 125 -5.73 5.61 15.69
C PRO A 125 -5.97 6.38 17.01
N HIS A 126 -4.92 6.97 17.58
CA HIS A 126 -4.93 7.78 18.79
C HIS A 126 -4.57 9.24 18.55
N ASP A 127 -4.19 9.62 17.33
CA ASP A 127 -3.98 11.02 16.95
C ASP A 127 -5.23 11.56 16.26
N PRO A 128 -6.02 12.43 16.91
CA PRO A 128 -7.24 12.99 16.32
C PRO A 128 -6.96 13.97 15.17
N ASP A 129 -5.71 14.42 15.03
CA ASP A 129 -5.32 15.41 14.02
C ASP A 129 -4.77 14.74 12.73
N GLU A 130 -4.61 13.41 12.71
CA GLU A 130 -4.13 12.66 11.54
C GLU A 130 -5.27 11.92 10.84
N PRO A 131 -5.50 12.12 9.53
CA PRO A 131 -6.55 11.41 8.80
C PRO A 131 -6.23 9.91 8.70
N ILE A 132 -7.27 9.07 8.65
CA ILE A 132 -7.09 7.62 8.46
C ILE A 132 -6.60 7.30 7.05
N LEU A 133 -6.86 8.19 6.10
CA LEU A 133 -6.28 8.10 4.78
C LEU A 133 -5.70 9.47 4.41
N ARG A 134 -4.39 9.60 4.51
CA ARG A 134 -3.69 10.72 3.90
C ARG A 134 -3.17 10.31 2.53
N LEU A 135 -3.37 11.18 1.53
CA LEU A 135 -2.61 11.17 0.29
C LEU A 135 -1.87 12.51 0.16
N SER A 136 -0.55 12.47 0.26
CA SER A 136 0.30 13.67 0.19
C SER A 136 1.00 13.85 -1.16
N GLU A 137 1.07 15.12 -1.59
CA GLU A 137 1.88 15.70 -2.67
C GLU A 137 2.15 14.81 -3.90
N GLY A 138 1.21 14.71 -4.85
CA GLY A 138 1.45 13.92 -6.07
C GLY A 138 0.50 14.24 -7.22
N GLY A 139 0.47 15.48 -7.69
CA GLY A 139 0.03 15.81 -9.05
C GLY A 139 -1.37 15.38 -9.47
N GLY A 140 -2.30 15.18 -8.53
CA GLY A 140 -3.69 14.83 -8.82
C GLY A 140 -3.99 13.34 -9.00
N SER A 141 -3.29 12.44 -8.28
CA SER A 141 -3.63 11.01 -8.31
C SER A 141 -5.10 10.78 -7.98
N ALA A 142 -5.82 10.11 -8.87
CA ALA A 142 -7.19 9.73 -8.62
C ALA A 142 -7.24 8.43 -7.81
N ILE A 143 -7.82 8.50 -6.61
CA ILE A 143 -8.28 7.29 -5.91
C ILE A 143 -9.44 6.71 -6.71
N SER A 144 -9.36 5.43 -7.05
CA SER A 144 -10.47 4.70 -7.67
C SER A 144 -11.60 4.46 -6.68
N GLU A 145 -12.84 4.34 -7.18
CA GLU A 145 -14.00 3.97 -6.34
C GLU A 145 -13.78 2.65 -5.59
N GLU A 146 -13.02 1.70 -6.17
CA GLU A 146 -12.69 0.44 -5.51
C GLU A 146 -11.77 0.68 -4.30
N THR A 147 -10.71 1.47 -4.47
CA THR A 147 -9.80 1.82 -3.37
C THR A 147 -10.56 2.47 -2.23
N GLU A 148 -11.38 3.50 -2.50
CA GLU A 148 -12.17 4.17 -1.45
C GLU A 148 -13.10 3.18 -0.73
N LYS A 149 -13.79 2.33 -1.49
CA LYS A 149 -14.70 1.32 -0.95
C LYS A 149 -13.99 0.32 -0.03
N GLU A 150 -12.80 -0.16 -0.41
CA GLU A 150 -12.04 -1.10 0.42
C GLU A 150 -11.51 -0.42 1.69
N TRP A 151 -11.10 0.84 1.63
CA TRP A 151 -10.71 1.61 2.81
C TRP A 151 -11.87 1.86 3.76
N ARG A 152 -13.06 2.20 3.24
CA ARG A 152 -14.28 2.34 4.07
C ARG A 152 -14.62 1.06 4.85
N LYS A 153 -14.49 -0.12 4.22
CA LYS A 153 -14.67 -1.40 4.92
C LYS A 153 -13.59 -1.62 5.98
N THR A 154 -12.34 -1.26 5.67
CA THR A 154 -11.20 -1.46 6.55
C THR A 154 -11.34 -0.61 7.82
N VAL A 155 -11.75 0.65 7.71
CA VAL A 155 -11.98 1.50 8.89
C VAL A 155 -13.16 1.02 9.73
N GLU A 156 -14.21 0.49 9.10
CA GLU A 156 -15.35 -0.11 9.82
C GLU A 156 -14.91 -1.32 10.65
N ILE A 157 -14.05 -2.19 10.09
CA ILE A 157 -13.48 -3.35 10.81
C ILE A 157 -12.70 -2.91 12.05
N HIS A 158 -11.98 -1.79 11.96
CA HIS A 158 -11.20 -1.22 13.06
C HIS A 158 -12.01 -0.31 14.00
N ASN A 159 -13.32 -0.16 13.76
CA ASN A 159 -14.21 0.74 14.51
C ASN A 159 -13.73 2.21 14.52
N LEU A 160 -13.21 2.67 13.39
CA LEU A 160 -12.74 4.04 13.19
C LEU A 160 -13.69 4.84 12.30
N GLU A 161 -13.63 6.18 12.38
CA GLU A 161 -14.42 7.07 11.53
C GLU A 161 -13.64 7.42 10.27
N PHE A 162 -14.18 7.07 9.09
CA PHE A 162 -13.52 7.35 7.82
C PHE A 162 -13.23 8.86 7.63
N SER A 163 -11.95 9.21 7.56
CA SER A 163 -11.47 10.52 7.15
C SER A 163 -10.43 10.36 6.04
N MET A 164 -10.48 11.26 5.05
CA MET A 164 -9.57 11.25 3.91
C MET A 164 -9.14 12.67 3.59
N GLU A 165 -7.83 12.87 3.50
CA GLU A 165 -7.21 14.12 3.07
C GLU A 165 -6.41 13.86 1.79
N VAL A 166 -6.63 14.69 0.79
CA VAL A 166 -5.88 14.68 -0.46
C VAL A 166 -5.24 16.05 -0.55
N ASP A 167 -3.91 16.10 -0.43
CA ASP A 167 -3.16 17.36 -0.58
C ASP A 167 -3.34 17.84 -2.03
N GLU A 168 -4.10 18.93 -2.22
CA GLU A 168 -4.22 19.60 -3.51
C GLU A 168 -2.87 20.26 -3.86
N GLU A 169 -2.45 20.21 -5.13
CA GLU A 169 -1.30 21.00 -5.59
C GLU A 169 -1.61 22.48 -5.30
N GLN A 170 -0.82 23.13 -4.44
CA GLN A 170 -0.80 24.59 -4.39
C GLN A 170 -0.14 25.09 -5.68
N ASP A 171 -0.94 25.75 -6.53
CA ASP A 171 -0.52 26.44 -7.77
C ASP A 171 0.66 27.41 -7.56
#